data_AF-A0A2V9STL4-F1
#
_entry.id   AF-A0A2V9STL4-F1
#
_cell.length_a   1.000
_cell.length_b   1.000
_cell.length_c   1.000
_cell.angle_alpha   90.00
_cell.angle_beta   90.00
_cell.angle_gamma   90.00
#
_symmetry.space_group_name_H-M   'P 1'
#
loop_
_entity.id
_entity.type
_entity.pdbx_description
1 polymer ?
#
loop_
_entity_poly.entity_id
_entity_poly.type
_entity_poly.pdbx_seq_one_letter_code
_entity_poly.pdbx_strand_id
1 'polypeptide(L)'
;MRGLNSRFRKKDMTTDVLSFPPMPGLRNEFAGDVAISAEIANRNARHLGHSAAQEIKILALHGILHLAGYDHEQDRGQMARKETQLRRLFSLPDGLIERSLPFRELAGKRGLRKSTGEGPVRLRSGQVRATPPR
;
A
#
# COMPACT_ATOMS: atom_id res chain seq x y z
N MET A 1 -17.50 -0.63 -8.33
CA MET A 1 -17.34 -0.62 -6.86
C MET A 1 -18.20 0.39 -6.12
N ARG A 2 -18.34 1.64 -6.59
CA ARG A 2 -19.16 2.68 -5.93
C ARG A 2 -20.59 2.22 -5.58
N GLY A 3 -21.27 1.55 -6.51
CA GLY A 3 -22.59 0.96 -6.28
C GLY A 3 -22.63 -0.15 -5.20
N LEU A 4 -21.59 -0.98 -5.08
CA LEU A 4 -21.51 -2.00 -4.02
C LEU A 4 -21.23 -1.36 -2.66
N ASN A 5 -20.32 -0.38 -2.59
CA ASN A 5 -20.02 0.31 -1.33
C ASN A 5 -21.23 1.10 -0.80
N SER A 6 -21.98 1.74 -1.70
CA SER A 6 -23.23 2.41 -1.37
C SER A 6 -24.30 1.42 -0.88
N ARG A 7 -24.51 0.31 -1.58
CA ARG A 7 -25.54 -0.69 -1.23
C ARG A 7 -25.27 -1.43 0.08
N PHE A 8 -24.01 -1.80 0.35
CA PHE A 8 -23.68 -2.69 1.48
C PHE A 8 -23.04 -1.98 2.68
N ARG A 9 -22.32 -0.88 2.46
CA ARG A 9 -21.70 -0.10 3.55
C ARG A 9 -22.29 1.29 3.74
N LYS A 10 -23.32 1.66 2.97
CA LYS A 10 -23.93 3.00 2.95
C LYS A 10 -22.92 4.12 2.75
N LYS A 11 -21.78 3.82 2.10
CA LYS A 11 -20.70 4.75 1.81
C LYS A 11 -20.66 4.97 0.29
N ASP A 12 -21.07 6.13 -0.18
CA ASP A 12 -21.04 6.50 -1.61
C ASP A 12 -19.63 6.94 -2.07
N MET A 13 -18.66 6.07 -1.78
CA MET A 13 -17.25 6.27 -2.06
C MET A 13 -16.74 5.10 -2.88
N THR A 14 -15.83 5.37 -3.80
CA THR A 14 -15.11 4.32 -4.51
C THR A 14 -14.03 3.75 -3.59
N THR A 15 -14.05 2.44 -3.37
CA THR A 15 -13.02 1.69 -2.62
C THR A 15 -12.43 0.60 -3.51
N ASP A 16 -11.20 0.25 -3.21
CA ASP A 16 -10.37 -0.74 -3.85
C ASP A 16 -10.74 -2.18 -3.48
N VAL A 17 -11.12 -2.43 -2.22
CA VAL A 17 -11.57 -3.76 -1.74
C VAL A 17 -12.74 -3.68 -0.76
N LEU A 18 -13.66 -4.63 -0.87
CA LEU A 18 -14.73 -4.86 0.11
C LEU A 18 -14.73 -6.32 0.57
N SER A 19 -14.81 -6.54 1.88
CA SER A 19 -15.02 -7.86 2.48
C SER A 19 -16.45 -7.97 3.03
N PHE A 20 -17.11 -9.08 2.71
CA PHE A 20 -18.45 -9.43 3.15
C PHE A 20 -18.38 -10.70 3.99
N PRO A 21 -18.54 -10.61 5.32
CA PRO A 21 -18.55 -11.80 6.16
C PRO A 21 -19.75 -12.70 5.81
N PRO A 22 -19.65 -14.00 6.08
CA PRO A 22 -20.72 -14.95 5.80
C PRO A 22 -21.91 -14.67 6.70
N MET A 23 -23.10 -15.12 6.27
CA MET A 23 -24.29 -15.06 7.12
C MET A 23 -24.08 -15.87 8.41
N PRO A 24 -24.68 -15.45 9.53
CA PRO A 24 -24.68 -16.23 10.77
C PRO A 24 -25.15 -17.66 10.51
N GLY A 25 -24.39 -18.66 10.99
CA GLY A 25 -24.68 -20.08 10.78
C GLY A 25 -23.86 -20.76 9.67
N LEU A 26 -23.24 -20.01 8.75
CA LEU A 26 -22.43 -20.57 7.64
C LEU A 26 -20.91 -20.45 7.85
N ARG A 27 -20.47 -19.88 8.98
CA ARG A 27 -19.05 -19.54 9.24
C ARG A 27 -18.06 -20.71 9.16
N ASN A 28 -18.53 -21.94 9.36
CA ASN A 28 -17.68 -23.14 9.34
C ASN A 28 -17.43 -23.67 7.92
N GLU A 29 -18.28 -23.31 6.96
CA GLU A 29 -18.22 -23.82 5.57
C GLU A 29 -17.87 -22.70 4.58
N PHE A 30 -18.19 -21.45 4.94
CA PHE A 30 -18.01 -20.29 4.07
C PHE A 30 -17.40 -19.13 4.85
N ALA A 31 -16.22 -18.68 4.42
CA ALA A 31 -15.49 -17.58 5.06
C ALA A 31 -16.03 -16.19 4.66
N GLY A 32 -16.86 -16.09 3.62
CA GLY A 32 -17.36 -14.83 3.07
C GLY A 32 -16.83 -14.51 1.67
N ASP A 33 -17.18 -13.32 1.18
CA ASP A 33 -16.81 -12.83 -0.14
C ASP A 33 -15.82 -11.66 -0.06
N VAL A 34 -14.91 -11.56 -1.03
CA VAL A 34 -14.05 -10.41 -1.24
C VAL A 34 -14.27 -9.87 -2.65
N ALA A 35 -14.71 -8.61 -2.76
CA ALA A 35 -14.85 -7.91 -4.03
C ALA A 35 -13.69 -6.92 -4.22
N ILE A 36 -12.97 -7.06 -5.33
CA ILE A 36 -11.80 -6.23 -5.68
C ILE A 36 -12.09 -5.48 -6.98
N SER A 37 -11.82 -4.17 -7.01
CA SER A 37 -11.87 -3.43 -8.27
C SER A 37 -10.61 -3.67 -9.10
N ALA A 38 -10.74 -4.37 -10.22
CA ALA A 38 -9.64 -4.52 -11.18
C ALA A 38 -9.13 -3.17 -11.73
N GLU A 39 -10.04 -2.22 -11.98
CA GLU A 39 -9.70 -0.89 -12.50
C GLU A 39 -8.85 -0.09 -11.50
N ILE A 40 -9.28 -0.03 -10.23
CA ILE A 40 -8.54 0.69 -9.19
C ILE A 40 -7.23 -0.03 -8.88
N ALA A 41 -7.22 -1.36 -8.83
CA ALA A 41 -6.01 -2.13 -8.63
C ALA A 41 -4.98 -1.84 -9.74
N ASN A 42 -5.40 -1.79 -11.00
CA ASN A 42 -4.51 -1.45 -12.11
C ASN A 42 -3.98 -0.01 -12.01
N ARG A 43 -4.83 0.96 -11.63
CA ARG A 43 -4.40 2.35 -11.43
C ARG A 43 -3.39 2.48 -10.29
N ASN A 44 -3.66 1.85 -9.15
CA ASN A 44 -2.76 1.85 -7.99
C ASN A 44 -1.43 1.18 -8.32
N ALA A 45 -1.46 0.03 -9.00
CA ALA A 45 -0.27 -0.68 -9.43
C ALA A 45 0.64 0.20 -10.30
N ARG A 46 0.07 0.92 -11.26
CA ARG A 46 0.80 1.89 -12.10
C ARG A 46 1.41 3.03 -11.28
N HIS A 47 0.66 3.61 -10.36
CA HIS A 47 1.15 4.71 -9.52
C HIS A 47 2.28 4.28 -8.57
N LEU A 48 2.28 3.03 -8.14
CA LEU A 48 3.21 2.50 -7.15
C LEU A 48 4.37 1.71 -7.77
N GLY A 49 4.37 1.53 -9.09
CA GLY A 49 5.47 0.91 -9.82
C GLY A 49 5.53 -0.62 -9.68
N HIS A 50 4.40 -1.29 -9.45
CA HIS A 50 4.31 -2.75 -9.39
C HIS A 50 3.24 -3.31 -10.32
N SER A 51 3.17 -4.64 -10.46
CA SER A 51 2.20 -5.29 -11.37
C SER A 51 0.78 -5.27 -10.80
N ALA A 52 -0.23 -5.19 -11.68
CA ALA A 52 -1.64 -5.29 -11.27
C ALA A 52 -1.92 -6.59 -10.49
N ALA A 53 -1.25 -7.69 -10.85
CA ALA A 53 -1.35 -8.96 -10.13
C ALA A 53 -0.83 -8.86 -8.68
N GLN A 54 0.27 -8.14 -8.44
CA GLN A 54 0.76 -7.89 -7.07
C GLN A 54 -0.23 -7.04 -6.27
N GLU A 55 -0.83 -6.03 -6.89
CA GLU A 55 -1.84 -5.21 -6.22
C GLU A 55 -3.08 -6.02 -5.84
N ILE A 56 -3.57 -6.87 -6.75
CA ILE A 56 -4.70 -7.76 -6.47
C ILE A 56 -4.37 -8.72 -5.32
N LYS A 57 -3.15 -9.26 -5.25
CA LYS A 57 -2.71 -10.12 -4.13
C LYS A 57 -2.72 -9.37 -2.79
N ILE A 58 -2.29 -8.12 -2.79
CA ILE A 58 -2.31 -7.27 -1.58
C ILE A 58 -3.74 -6.99 -1.14
N LEU A 59 -4.62 -6.61 -2.09
CA LEU A 59 -6.04 -6.34 -1.83
C LEU A 59 -6.76 -7.59 -1.32
N ALA A 60 -6.49 -8.75 -1.93
CA ALA A 60 -7.05 -10.03 -1.51
C ALA A 60 -6.59 -10.41 -0.10
N LEU A 61 -5.29 -10.29 0.20
CA LEU A 61 -4.76 -10.56 1.53
C LEU A 61 -5.41 -9.68 2.59
N HIS A 62 -5.51 -8.37 2.33
CA HIS A 62 -6.17 -7.44 3.23
C HIS A 62 -7.65 -7.82 3.43
N GLY A 63 -8.36 -8.14 2.34
CA GLY A 63 -9.75 -8.56 2.40
C GLY A 63 -9.98 -9.84 3.19
N ILE A 64 -9.10 -10.83 3.04
CA ILE A 64 -9.13 -12.10 3.78
C ILE A 64 -8.85 -11.88 5.28
N LEU A 65 -7.93 -10.99 5.64
CA LEU A 65 -7.69 -10.67 7.05
C LEU A 65 -8.94 -10.08 7.73
N HIS A 66 -9.71 -9.25 7.01
CA HIS A 66 -11.02 -8.79 7.50
C HIS A 66 -12.01 -9.95 7.68
N LEU A 67 -12.05 -10.91 6.75
CA LEU A 67 -12.91 -12.10 6.88
C LEU A 67 -12.47 -13.01 8.05
N ALA A 68 -11.18 -13.04 8.36
CA ALA A 68 -10.62 -13.75 9.51
C ALA A 68 -10.87 -13.03 10.85
N GLY A 69 -11.54 -11.86 10.83
CA GLY A 69 -11.93 -11.13 12.04
C GLY A 69 -10.93 -10.10 12.53
N TYR A 70 -9.89 -9.79 11.75
CA TYR A 70 -9.01 -8.67 12.04
C TYR A 70 -9.65 -7.35 11.60
N ASP A 71 -9.46 -6.28 12.37
CA ASP A 71 -9.99 -4.96 12.05
C ASP A 71 -8.92 -3.90 12.33
N HIS A 72 -8.22 -3.45 11.30
CA HIS A 72 -7.16 -2.44 11.42
C HIS A 72 -7.59 -1.11 12.05
N GLU A 73 -8.88 -0.77 12.08
CA GLU A 73 -9.36 0.47 12.72
C GLU A 73 -9.47 0.30 14.25
N GLN A 74 -9.66 -0.92 14.74
CA GLN A 74 -10.03 -1.20 16.14
C GLN A 74 -9.06 -2.13 16.88
N ASP A 75 -8.19 -2.84 16.16
CA ASP A 75 -7.42 -3.97 16.70
C ASP A 75 -6.03 -3.60 17.25
N ARG A 76 -5.78 -2.31 17.50
CA ARG A 76 -4.49 -1.79 18.00
C ARG A 76 -3.28 -2.20 17.13
N GLY A 77 -3.50 -2.38 15.83
CA GLY A 77 -2.46 -2.68 14.84
C GLY A 77 -2.09 -4.16 14.76
N GLN A 78 -2.94 -5.07 15.24
CA GLN A 78 -2.73 -6.52 15.09
C GLN A 78 -2.79 -6.92 13.61
N MET A 79 -3.80 -6.43 12.87
CA MET A 79 -3.94 -6.64 11.44
C MET A 79 -2.72 -6.12 10.70
N ALA A 80 -2.23 -4.93 11.04
CA ALA A 80 -1.06 -4.33 10.41
C ALA A 80 0.17 -5.24 10.52
N ARG A 81 0.44 -5.75 11.73
CA ARG A 81 1.57 -6.67 11.96
C ARG A 81 1.40 -7.97 11.17
N LYS A 82 0.18 -8.53 11.16
CA LYS A 82 -0.12 -9.78 10.44
C LYS A 82 0.00 -9.60 8.92
N GLU A 83 -0.49 -8.48 8.40
CA GLU A 83 -0.41 -8.12 6.98
C GLU A 83 1.05 -7.97 6.56
N THR A 84 1.87 -7.23 7.32
CA THR A 84 3.31 -7.10 7.05
C THR A 84 4.02 -8.47 7.08
N GLN A 85 3.70 -9.33 8.05
CA GLN A 85 4.30 -10.67 8.14
C GLN A 85 3.96 -11.53 6.90
N LEU A 86 2.68 -11.59 6.52
CA LEU A 86 2.23 -12.39 5.39
C LEU A 86 2.74 -11.83 4.05
N ARG A 87 2.81 -10.51 3.89
CA ARG A 87 3.37 -9.90 2.69
C ARG A 87 4.85 -10.21 2.51
N ARG A 88 5.63 -10.21 3.59
CA ARG A 88 7.04 -10.64 3.53
C ARG A 88 7.16 -12.09 3.11
N LEU A 89 6.30 -12.97 3.65
CA LEU A 89 6.28 -14.38 3.28
C LEU A 89 5.97 -14.58 1.78
N PHE A 90 5.05 -13.79 1.22
CA PHE A 90 4.67 -13.86 -0.19
C PHE A 90 5.51 -12.96 -1.12
N SER A 91 6.57 -12.33 -0.62
CA SER A 91 7.41 -11.37 -1.37
C SER A 91 6.60 -10.26 -2.06
N LEU A 92 5.62 -9.69 -1.35
CA LEU A 92 4.73 -8.64 -1.86
C LEU A 92 5.18 -7.23 -1.44
N PRO A 93 4.96 -6.20 -2.29
CA PRO A 93 5.29 -4.80 -1.98
C PRO A 93 4.41 -4.19 -0.87
N ASP A 94 4.66 -2.93 -0.49
CA ASP A 94 3.96 -2.14 0.55
C ASP A 94 2.43 -2.27 0.49
N GLY A 95 1.75 -2.40 1.64
CA GLY A 95 0.35 -2.86 1.73
C GLY A 95 -0.64 -1.72 1.97
N LEU A 96 -1.95 -2.00 2.03
CA LEU A 96 -2.95 -0.94 2.16
C LEU A 96 -2.80 -0.14 3.45
N ILE A 97 -2.60 -0.84 4.58
CA ILE A 97 -2.47 -0.19 5.88
C ILE A 97 -1.26 0.74 5.93
N GLU A 98 -0.14 0.32 5.33
CA GLU A 98 1.08 1.15 5.27
C GLU A 98 0.91 2.40 4.39
N ARG A 99 0.05 2.32 3.37
CA ARG A 99 -0.24 3.43 2.44
C ARG A 99 -1.31 4.39 2.95
N SER A 100 -2.21 3.93 3.84
CA SER A 100 -3.29 4.73 4.41
C SER A 100 -2.89 5.47 5.69
N LEU A 101 -1.72 5.18 6.28
CA LEU A 101 -1.19 5.93 7.42
C LEU A 101 -0.87 7.38 7.01
N PRO A 102 -1.26 8.40 7.80
CA PRO A 102 -0.89 9.77 7.52
C PRO A 102 0.63 9.91 7.50
N PHE A 103 1.14 10.64 6.49
CA PHE A 103 2.57 10.83 6.17
C PHE A 103 3.49 11.14 7.38
N ARG A 104 2.94 11.68 8.48
CA ARG A 104 3.66 11.97 9.73
C ARG A 104 4.13 10.72 10.50
N GLU A 105 3.50 9.56 10.33
CA GLU A 105 3.80 8.36 11.14
C GLU A 105 4.85 7.43 10.48
N LEU A 106 5.00 7.51 9.15
CA LEU A 106 6.02 6.81 8.38
C LEU A 106 7.45 7.36 8.62
N ALA A 107 7.55 8.65 8.95
CA ALA A 107 8.83 9.31 9.27
C ALA A 107 9.46 8.77 10.57
N GLY A 108 8.68 8.22 11.50
CA GLY A 108 9.17 7.70 12.77
C GLY A 108 9.80 6.30 12.68
N LYS A 109 9.54 5.54 11.61
CA LYS A 109 10.04 4.16 11.43
C LYS A 109 11.20 4.01 10.44
N ARG A 110 11.51 5.06 9.66
CA ARG A 110 12.72 5.12 8.81
C ARG A 110 13.86 5.85 9.53
N GLY A 111 14.26 5.30 10.68
CA GLY A 111 15.53 5.64 11.31
C GLY A 111 16.70 4.98 10.57
N LEU A 112 17.54 5.82 9.97
CA LEU A 112 18.98 5.60 9.71
C LEU A 112 19.40 4.32 8.95
N ARG A 113 19.45 4.42 7.62
CA ARG A 113 20.58 3.88 6.85
C ARG A 113 21.08 4.95 5.89
N LYS A 114 22.05 5.76 6.34
CA LYS A 114 22.96 6.46 5.45
C LYS A 114 24.24 5.64 5.39
N SER A 115 24.45 4.94 4.28
CA SER A 115 25.76 4.42 3.89
C SER A 115 25.86 4.42 2.37
N THR A 116 26.30 5.53 1.81
CA THR A 116 27.08 5.53 0.56
C THR A 116 27.98 6.74 0.65
N GLY A 117 29.26 6.45 0.88
CA GLY A 117 30.33 7.41 0.72
C GLY A 117 30.56 7.76 -0.75
N GLU A 118 31.48 8.70 -0.90
CA GLU A 118 32.15 9.12 -2.14
C GLU A 118 31.39 10.17 -2.96
N GLY A 119 31.91 11.40 -2.86
CA GLY A 119 31.39 12.60 -3.50
C GLY A 119 31.78 12.74 -4.97
N PRO A 120 31.61 13.94 -5.52
CA PRO A 120 32.83 14.67 -5.87
C PRO A 120 32.83 16.14 -5.44
N VAL A 121 34.07 16.59 -5.29
CA VAL A 121 34.57 17.92 -4.92
C VAL A 121 33.93 19.04 -5.76
N ARG A 122 33.42 20.07 -5.07
CA ARG A 122 33.18 21.39 -5.65
C ARG A 122 34.46 22.22 -5.53
N LEU A 123 34.96 22.73 -6.66
CA LEU A 123 35.79 23.94 -6.67
C LEU A 123 35.05 25.01 -7.48
N ARG A 124 34.79 26.14 -6.82
CA ARG A 124 34.20 27.35 -7.41
C ARG A 124 35.30 28.27 -7.93
N SER A 125 34.90 29.08 -8.91
CA SER A 125 35.34 30.45 -9.24
C SER A 125 36.73 30.67 -9.84
N GLY A 126 36.73 31.23 -11.05
CA GLY A 126 37.90 31.86 -11.69
C GLY A 126 37.48 32.58 -12.97
N GLN A 127 37.29 33.89 -12.87
CA GLN A 127 36.91 34.82 -13.93
C GLN A 127 38.18 35.25 -14.69
N VAL A 128 38.32 35.01 -16.01
CA VAL A 128 39.29 35.74 -16.86
C VAL A 128 38.81 35.82 -18.32
N ARG A 129 38.68 37.05 -18.83
CA ARG A 129 38.59 37.39 -20.27
C ARG A 129 39.97 37.27 -20.93
N ALA A 130 40.08 36.77 -22.17
CA ALA A 130 41.02 37.27 -23.20
C ALA A 130 40.86 36.54 -24.55
N THR A 131 40.54 37.34 -25.59
CA THR A 131 40.93 37.34 -27.03
C THR A 131 41.12 36.06 -27.87
N PRO A 132 40.74 36.09 -29.17
CA PRO A 132 40.94 34.98 -30.12
C PRO A 132 42.27 35.09 -30.89
N PRO A 133 42.72 34.00 -31.52
CA PRO A 133 43.45 34.15 -32.78
C PRO A 133 43.04 33.18 -33.90
N ARG A 134 42.97 33.80 -35.10
CA ARG A 134 43.12 33.34 -36.50
C ARG A 134 42.13 32.33 -37.08
#